data_AF-A0A813FZ14-F1
#
_entry.id   AF-A0A813FZ14-F1
#
_cell.length_a   1.000
_cell.length_b   1.000
_cell.length_c   1.000
_cell.angle_alpha   90.00
_cell.angle_beta   90.00
_cell.angle_gamma   90.00
#
_symmetry.space_group_name_H-M   'P 1'
#
loop_
_entity.id
_entity.type
_entity.pdbx_description
1 polymer ?
#
loop_
_entity_poly.entity_id
_entity_poly.type
_entity_poly.pdbx_seq_one_letter_code
_entity_poly.pdbx_strand_id
1 'polypeptide(L)'
;HVEESLPLELTREQVPSFARDPEDRARRRKLMTGASPVTQLLMGDAIGDAFGAVIEMQDAYWIRSFVSFDKWPVNPMRRSEWSSNTAAGMYTDDCEMTVGLINGLVEHGVEI
;
A
#
# COMPACT_ATOMS: atom_id res chain seq x y z
N HIS A 1 1.05 -33.18 -10.57
CA HIS A 1 0.30 -32.04 -10.02
C HIS A 1 0.93 -31.69 -8.68
N VAL A 2 1.78 -30.68 -8.67
CA VAL A 2 2.27 -30.10 -7.42
C VAL A 2 1.21 -29.10 -7.02
N GLU A 3 0.49 -29.37 -5.93
CA GLU A 3 -0.32 -28.34 -5.27
C GLU A 3 0.67 -27.31 -4.72
N GLU A 4 0.88 -26.22 -5.47
CA GLU A 4 1.46 -25.01 -4.90
C GLU A 4 0.50 -24.55 -3.80
N SER A 5 0.91 -24.74 -2.55
CA SER A 5 0.23 -24.16 -1.42
C SER A 5 0.17 -22.64 -1.63
N LEU A 6 -1.03 -22.13 -1.87
CA LEU A 6 -1.29 -20.69 -1.89
C LEU A 6 -0.62 -20.06 -0.65
N PRO A 7 0.06 -18.92 -0.79
CA PRO A 7 0.75 -18.30 0.33
C PRO A 7 -0.23 -18.09 1.48
N LEU A 8 0.17 -18.53 2.67
CA LEU A 8 -0.56 -18.40 3.93
C LEU A 8 -1.15 -16.98 4.02
N GLU A 9 -2.48 -16.87 4.09
CA GLU A 9 -3.15 -15.59 4.36
C GLU A 9 -2.47 -14.92 5.56
N LEU A 10 -1.93 -13.73 5.34
CA LEU A 10 -1.32 -12.94 6.41
C LEU A 10 -2.40 -12.62 7.44
N THR A 11 -2.16 -13.00 8.69
CA THR A 11 -3.02 -12.62 9.80
C THR A 11 -3.04 -11.10 9.97
N ARG A 12 -4.13 -10.56 10.52
CA ARG A 12 -4.30 -9.11 10.73
C ARG A 12 -3.15 -8.48 11.53
N GLU A 13 -2.51 -9.26 12.39
CA GLU A 13 -1.37 -8.90 13.21
C GLU A 13 -0.04 -8.88 12.42
N GLN A 14 0.03 -9.65 11.32
CA GLN A 14 1.15 -9.66 10.38
C GLN A 14 1.06 -8.53 9.35
N VAL A 15 -0.13 -7.95 9.14
CA VAL A 15 -0.29 -6.72 8.37
C VAL A 15 0.21 -5.54 9.21
N PRO A 16 1.14 -4.70 8.72
CA PRO A 16 1.67 -3.57 9.47
C PRO A 16 0.56 -2.66 9.98
N SER A 17 0.30 -2.67 11.30
CA SER A 17 -0.71 -1.80 11.86
C SER A 17 -0.24 -0.33 11.85
N PHE A 18 -1.16 0.59 11.59
CA PHE A 18 -0.92 2.02 11.74
C PHE A 18 -0.33 2.30 13.14
N ALA A 19 0.71 3.13 13.21
CA ALA A 19 1.33 3.52 14.48
C ALA A 19 0.27 4.06 15.44
N ARG A 20 0.02 3.33 16.54
CA ARG A 20 -1.11 3.57 17.43
C ARG A 20 -0.82 4.71 18.42
N ASP A 21 0.45 4.84 18.83
CA ASP A 21 0.89 5.86 19.78
C ASP A 21 1.49 7.11 19.09
N PRO A 22 1.28 8.34 19.61
CA PRO A 22 2.03 9.53 19.23
C PRO A 22 3.56 9.33 19.04
N GLU A 23 4.22 8.58 19.92
CA GLU A 23 5.65 8.31 19.85
C GLU A 23 6.04 7.46 18.64
N ASP A 24 5.30 6.39 18.36
CA ASP A 24 5.50 5.55 17.18
C ASP A 24 5.38 6.37 15.90
N ARG A 25 4.36 7.25 15.85
CA ARG A 25 4.16 8.18 14.72
C ARG A 25 5.32 9.17 14.60
N ALA A 26 5.85 9.67 15.72
CA ALA A 26 7.01 10.54 15.73
C ALA A 26 8.27 9.81 15.24
N ARG A 27 8.51 8.56 15.68
CA ARG A 27 9.63 7.73 15.21
C ARG A 27 9.55 7.45 13.71
N ARG A 28 8.38 7.05 13.19
CA ARG A 28 8.17 6.83 11.75
C ARG A 28 8.40 8.12 10.95
N ARG A 29 7.89 9.26 11.41
CA ARG A 29 8.16 10.56 10.78
C ARG A 29 9.65 10.91 10.75
N LYS A 30 10.36 10.68 11.86
CA LYS A 30 11.80 10.92 11.94
C LYS A 30 12.59 10.05 10.95
N LEU A 31 12.20 8.77 10.81
CA LEU A 31 12.78 7.88 9.80
C LEU A 31 12.57 8.43 8.39
N MET A 32 11.36 8.86 8.06
CA MET A 32 11.06 9.45 6.74
C MET A 32 11.84 10.73 6.46
N THR A 33 11.99 11.62 7.44
CA THR A 33 12.77 12.87 7.26
C THR A 33 14.27 12.63 7.05
N GLY A 34 14.79 11.51 7.55
CA GLY A 34 16.20 11.14 7.38
C GLY A 34 16.46 10.17 6.21
N ALA A 35 15.40 9.70 5.55
CA ALA A 35 15.49 8.72 4.47
C ALA A 35 15.97 9.36 3.17
N SER A 36 16.61 8.57 2.30
CA SER A 36 17.02 9.03 0.97
C SER A 36 15.79 9.42 0.12
N PRO A 37 15.93 10.30 -0.90
CA PRO A 37 14.83 10.63 -1.80
C PRO A 37 14.19 9.39 -2.46
N VAL A 38 14.98 8.37 -2.80
CA VAL A 38 14.48 7.12 -3.37
C VAL A 38 13.62 6.36 -2.36
N THR A 39 14.08 6.24 -1.12
CA THR A 39 13.27 5.62 -0.05
C THR A 39 11.96 6.36 0.18
N GLN A 40 11.99 7.70 0.16
CA GLN A 40 10.78 8.52 0.28
C GLN A 40 9.82 8.30 -0.89
N LEU A 41 10.35 8.17 -2.12
CA LEU A 41 9.58 7.86 -3.32
C LEU A 41 8.88 6.51 -3.20
N LEU A 42 9.61 5.43 -2.85
CA LEU A 42 9.05 4.08 -2.73
C LEU A 42 8.01 3.97 -1.61
N MET A 43 8.23 4.67 -0.50
CA MET A 43 7.24 4.76 0.56
C MET A 43 5.99 5.55 0.11
N GLY A 44 6.18 6.62 -0.66
CA GLY A 44 5.08 7.41 -1.22
C GLY A 44 4.25 6.60 -2.22
N ASP A 45 4.90 5.81 -3.05
CA ASP A 45 4.29 4.86 -3.99
C ASP A 45 3.40 3.85 -3.25
N ALA A 46 3.95 3.11 -2.29
CA ALA A 46 3.20 2.14 -1.49
C ALA A 46 2.02 2.75 -0.71
N ILE A 47 2.20 3.96 -0.16
CA ILE A 47 1.11 4.68 0.54
C ILE A 47 0.03 5.14 -0.45
N GLY A 48 0.45 5.66 -1.61
CA GLY A 48 -0.42 6.15 -2.66
C GLY A 48 -1.29 5.04 -3.25
N ASP A 49 -0.67 3.89 -3.53
CA ASP A 49 -1.34 2.66 -3.96
C ASP A 49 -2.37 2.20 -2.91
N ALA A 50 -1.92 1.95 -1.66
CA ALA A 50 -2.82 1.49 -0.61
C ALA A 50 -4.02 2.43 -0.37
N PHE A 51 -3.81 3.75 -0.47
CA PHE A 51 -4.89 4.74 -0.39
C PHE A 51 -5.79 4.70 -1.63
N GLY A 52 -5.19 4.64 -2.83
CA GLY A 52 -5.85 4.61 -4.13
C GLY A 52 -6.76 3.40 -4.30
N ALA A 53 -6.33 2.22 -3.85
CA ALA A 53 -7.07 0.97 -3.90
C ALA A 53 -8.46 1.03 -3.23
N VAL A 54 -8.63 1.89 -2.22
CA VAL A 54 -9.92 2.08 -1.54
C VAL A 54 -10.88 2.90 -2.40
N ILE A 55 -10.36 3.87 -3.14
CA ILE A 55 -11.12 4.83 -3.96
C ILE A 55 -11.06 4.49 -5.45
N GLU A 56 -10.54 3.31 -5.78
CA GLU A 56 -10.47 2.79 -7.13
C GLU A 56 -11.87 2.72 -7.75
N MET A 57 -11.91 2.90 -9.08
CA MET A 57 -13.15 2.88 -9.88
C MET A 57 -14.15 3.99 -9.51
N GLN A 58 -13.68 5.05 -8.84
CA GLN A 58 -14.43 6.29 -8.62
C GLN A 58 -13.92 7.39 -9.55
N ASP A 59 -14.82 8.24 -10.04
CA ASP A 59 -14.44 9.38 -10.85
C ASP A 59 -13.89 10.56 -10.02
N ALA A 60 -13.31 11.54 -10.72
CA ALA A 60 -12.71 12.70 -10.08
C ALA A 60 -13.71 13.58 -9.31
N TYR A 61 -14.98 13.63 -9.70
CA TYR A 61 -16.00 14.40 -8.99
C TYR A 61 -16.35 13.73 -7.66
N TRP A 62 -16.48 12.41 -7.67
CA TRP A 62 -16.68 11.62 -6.47
C TRP A 62 -15.52 11.80 -5.50
N ILE A 63 -14.28 11.64 -5.99
CA ILE A 63 -13.08 11.78 -5.14
C ILE A 63 -13.05 13.16 -4.46
N ARG A 64 -13.28 14.24 -5.21
CA ARG A 64 -13.30 15.61 -4.67
C ARG A 64 -14.41 15.85 -3.65
N SER A 65 -15.52 15.12 -3.76
CA SER A 65 -16.69 15.31 -2.90
C SER A 65 -16.64 14.47 -1.62
N PHE A 66 -15.98 13.31 -1.67
CA PHE A 66 -16.08 12.28 -0.62
C PHE A 66 -14.73 11.89 0.02
N VAL A 67 -13.61 12.26 -0.58
CA VAL A 67 -12.28 11.90 -0.07
C VAL A 67 -11.63 13.10 0.59
N SER A 68 -11.06 12.87 1.78
CA SER A 68 -10.18 13.81 2.46
C SER A 68 -8.83 13.16 2.65
N PHE A 69 -7.76 13.86 2.28
CA PHE A 69 -6.38 13.34 2.31
C PHE A 69 -5.73 13.37 3.70
N ASP A 70 -6.47 13.81 4.72
CA ASP A 70 -6.04 13.84 6.12
C ASP A 70 -6.43 12.58 6.92
N LYS A 71 -7.23 11.69 6.32
CA LYS A 71 -7.72 10.44 6.93
C LYS A 71 -7.78 9.31 5.91
N TRP A 72 -7.84 8.08 6.40
CA TRP A 72 -8.05 6.93 5.53
C TRP A 72 -9.42 7.01 4.87
N PRO A 73 -9.54 6.82 3.54
CA PRO A 73 -10.80 6.94 2.84
C PRO A 73 -11.71 5.77 3.22
N VAL A 74 -13.01 6.00 3.12
CA VAL A 74 -14.05 4.96 3.23
C VAL A 74 -14.90 5.07 1.99
N ASN A 75 -14.92 4.00 1.18
CA ASN A 75 -15.69 3.97 -0.05
C ASN A 75 -16.96 3.12 0.15
N PRO A 76 -18.14 3.74 0.37
CA PRO A 76 -19.40 3.00 0.51
C PRO A 76 -19.87 2.34 -0.80
N MET A 77 -19.30 2.70 -1.95
CA MET A 77 -19.62 2.12 -3.26
C MET A 77 -18.74 0.92 -3.62
N ARG A 78 -17.74 0.61 -2.78
CA ARG A 78 -16.85 -0.53 -3.00
C ARG A 78 -17.62 -1.83 -2.88
N ARG A 79 -17.47 -2.70 -3.89
CA ARG A 79 -18.11 -4.02 -3.89
C ARG A 79 -17.53 -4.87 -2.78
N SER A 80 -18.40 -5.60 -2.08
CA SER A 80 -18.01 -6.50 -0.99
C SER A 80 -17.05 -7.60 -1.45
N GLU A 81 -17.17 -8.04 -2.69
CA GLU A 81 -16.25 -8.97 -3.35
C GLU A 81 -14.78 -8.51 -3.37
N TRP A 82 -14.53 -7.19 -3.33
CA TRP A 82 -13.19 -6.61 -3.37
C TRP A 82 -12.62 -6.35 -1.98
N SER A 83 -13.40 -6.66 -0.94
CA SER A 83 -13.00 -6.50 0.46
C SER A 83 -12.45 -7.78 1.07
N SER A 84 -12.56 -8.93 0.39
CA SER A 84 -12.03 -10.21 0.88
C SER A 84 -10.51 -10.34 0.74
N ASN A 85 -9.92 -9.66 -0.24
CA ASN A 85 -8.48 -9.73 -0.56
C ASN A 85 -7.73 -8.43 -0.27
N THR A 86 -8.34 -7.47 0.43
CA THR A 86 -7.69 -6.18 0.75
C THR A 86 -7.88 -5.79 2.20
N ALA A 87 -6.83 -5.22 2.79
CA ALA A 87 -6.86 -4.67 4.14
C ALA A 87 -6.51 -3.17 4.10
N ALA A 88 -7.08 -2.38 5.01
CA ALA A 88 -6.73 -0.96 5.12
C ALA A 88 -5.23 -0.81 5.41
N GLY A 89 -4.54 -0.02 4.58
CA GLY A 89 -3.09 0.18 4.64
C GLY A 89 -2.28 -0.86 3.86
N MET A 90 -2.91 -1.83 3.22
CA MET A 90 -2.25 -2.79 2.34
C MET A 90 -2.26 -2.26 0.91
N TYR A 91 -1.09 -2.25 0.28
CA TYR A 91 -0.90 -1.91 -1.12
C TYR A 91 -1.36 -3.05 -2.05
N THR A 92 -1.48 -2.82 -3.35
CA THR A 92 -1.95 -3.82 -4.34
C THR A 92 -0.81 -4.34 -5.21
N ASP A 93 -1.17 -4.95 -6.33
CA ASP A 93 -0.27 -5.36 -7.40
C ASP A 93 0.64 -4.25 -7.91
N ASP A 94 0.22 -2.97 -7.88
CA ASP A 94 1.06 -1.83 -8.29
C ASP A 94 2.37 -1.79 -7.47
N CYS A 95 2.26 -1.81 -6.14
CA CYS A 95 3.45 -1.82 -5.28
C CYS A 95 4.22 -3.16 -5.36
N GLU A 96 3.55 -4.31 -5.46
CA GLU A 96 4.23 -5.61 -5.62
C GLU A 96 5.05 -5.65 -6.92
N MET A 97 4.50 -5.16 -8.02
CA MET A 97 5.19 -5.06 -9.31
C MET A 97 6.35 -4.08 -9.26
N THR A 98 6.19 -2.92 -8.59
CA THR A 98 7.27 -1.96 -8.38
C THR A 98 8.43 -2.57 -7.60
N VAL A 99 8.15 -3.22 -6.48
CA VAL A 99 9.16 -3.89 -5.66
C VAL A 99 9.84 -5.03 -6.44
N GLY A 100 9.05 -5.84 -7.15
CA GLY A 100 9.57 -6.93 -7.99
C GLY A 100 10.52 -6.43 -9.08
N LEU A 101 10.13 -5.38 -9.80
CA LEU A 101 10.97 -4.77 -10.84
C LEU A 101 12.26 -4.18 -10.26
N ILE A 102 12.18 -3.47 -9.14
CA ILE A 102 13.37 -2.89 -8.48
C ILE A 102 14.33 -3.99 -8.05
N ASN A 103 13.82 -5.07 -7.46
CA ASN A 103 14.66 -6.21 -7.08
C ASN A 103 15.33 -6.83 -8.31
N GLY A 104 14.58 -7.04 -9.40
CA GLY A 104 15.13 -7.52 -10.66
C GLY A 104 16.23 -6.61 -11.22
N LEU A 105 16.03 -5.29 -11.19
CA LEU A 105 17.03 -4.31 -11.65
C LEU A 105 18.28 -4.30 -10.78
N VAL A 106 18.13 -4.44 -9.46
CA VAL A 106 19.26 -4.51 -8.53
C VAL A 106 20.05 -5.80 -8.71
N GLU A 107 19.37 -6.92 -8.97
CA GLU A 107 20.00 -8.23 -9.10
C GLU A 107 20.62 -8.49 -10.49
N HIS A 108 19.93 -8.06 -11.56
CA HIS A 108 20.25 -8.44 -12.94
C HIS A 108 20.61 -7.24 -13.83
N GLY A 109 20.47 -6.00 -13.35
CA GLY A 109 20.67 -4.81 -14.18
C GLY A 109 19.54 -4.63 -15.21
N VAL A 110 19.81 -3.93 -16.31
CA VAL A 110 18.81 -3.56 -17.33
C VAL A 110 18.54 -4.67 -18.37
N GLU A 111 19.06 -5.88 -18.17
CA GLU A 111 18.89 -7.01 -19.10
C GLU A 111 17.61 -7.82 -18.83
N ILE A 112 16.63 -7.22 -18.15
CA ILE A 112 15.32 -7.81 -17.79
C ILE A 112 14.27 -7.57 -18.87
#